data_AF-A0A7V5PAY2-F1
#
_entry.id   AF-A0A7V5PAY2-F1
#
_cell.length_a   1.000
_cell.length_b   1.000
_cell.length_c   1.000
_cell.angle_alpha   90.00
_cell.angle_beta   90.00
_cell.angle_gamma   90.00
#
_symmetry.space_group_name_H-M   'P 1'
#
loop_
_entity.id
_entity.type
_entity.pdbx_description
1 polymer ?
#
loop_
_entity_poly.entity_id
_entity_poly.type
_entity_poly.pdbx_seq_one_letter_code
_entity_poly.pdbx_strand_id
1 'polypeptide(L)'
;MSTMNIILCHDTEDVYTPAEAGMDSVPKRLAEIYSAEGIKANFMVIAQRAEVLKQRGRDDVIAAMREHCIGVHTRWDGQPYDAVAVLGLPWEDGLEAVRQLEREAYSIVASVFDTQPVCLSAHAFNAAPQMHVVARELGLPFNYGYAAAPPLYSLSRYCGNLNFPYFTDYTGTTLPYFEGFDDVLSFEPAFTKHLELFDQHIDACLQAKQPVMLVHPCHPFKIYNLDWVDFYVSPNGKLIPPEEWPKRRGPGRRTPAQVELALRNFQRLAHYIARHPHLNVITIPEAVAKYGAVPASITRLDLFGAAQQACDSREVSLDQRFSPAELVLAWAEALLAFAQSGHLPDAVARNNDCLGPLEDPLITPEPPRDVNWGAVLDAASALLSFASAKGHLPANLQVAGSTAGLGSVYHLLARSYLSVCKDGAAPETLDLWRFDRQPRIGVSIGKQYADLAESQLVPPNLDVSSLYRQGKLQTWTLAPCWQARAG
;
A
#
# COMPACT_ATOMS: atom_id res chain seq x y z
N MET A 1 -11.53 -25.09 -13.56
CA MET A 1 -10.15 -24.57 -13.58
C MET A 1 -10.13 -23.31 -12.73
N SER A 2 -9.07 -23.05 -11.95
CA SER A 2 -8.97 -21.82 -11.16
C SER A 2 -8.77 -20.61 -12.07
N THR A 3 -9.41 -19.50 -11.71
CA THR A 3 -9.27 -18.19 -12.36
C THR A 3 -8.64 -17.22 -11.37
N MET A 4 -7.69 -16.41 -11.82
CA MET A 4 -7.07 -15.34 -11.03
C MET A 4 -7.60 -13.99 -11.49
N ASN A 5 -7.89 -13.11 -10.55
CA ASN A 5 -8.27 -11.74 -10.87
C ASN A 5 -7.05 -10.94 -11.32
N ILE A 6 -7.20 -10.04 -12.29
CA ILE A 6 -6.14 -9.11 -12.68
C ILE A 6 -6.66 -7.69 -12.75
N ILE A 7 -5.81 -6.75 -12.35
CA ILE A 7 -6.07 -5.31 -12.40
C ILE A 7 -5.05 -4.70 -13.35
N LEU A 8 -5.52 -3.99 -14.37
CA LEU A 8 -4.65 -3.33 -15.34
C LEU A 8 -4.54 -1.85 -14.99
N CYS A 9 -3.32 -1.36 -14.74
CA CYS A 9 -3.04 0.02 -14.39
C CYS A 9 -2.11 0.69 -15.41
N HIS A 10 -2.32 1.99 -15.61
CA HIS A 10 -1.50 2.84 -16.47
C HIS A 10 -1.25 4.18 -15.81
N ASP A 11 0.02 4.53 -15.66
CA ASP A 11 0.41 5.78 -15.03
C ASP A 11 0.50 6.88 -16.10
N THR A 12 -0.51 7.77 -16.10
CA THR A 12 -0.71 8.84 -17.08
C THR A 12 0.02 10.09 -16.64
N GLU A 13 1.26 10.17 -17.13
CA GLU A 13 2.27 11.18 -16.81
C GLU A 13 2.56 12.07 -18.02
N ASP A 14 3.69 12.79 -17.96
CA ASP A 14 4.33 13.62 -18.97
C ASP A 14 3.67 14.98 -19.21
N VAL A 15 4.16 15.96 -18.45
CA VAL A 15 3.93 17.39 -18.66
C VAL A 15 4.99 18.05 -19.55
N TYR A 16 6.13 17.39 -19.77
CA TYR A 16 7.29 17.94 -20.46
C TYR A 16 7.09 18.02 -21.98
N THR A 17 6.51 16.96 -22.56
CA THR A 17 6.38 16.85 -24.03
C THR A 17 5.39 17.89 -24.57
N PRO A 18 5.77 18.69 -25.58
CA PRO A 18 4.92 19.74 -26.11
C PRO A 18 3.75 19.17 -26.93
N ALA A 19 2.64 19.91 -27.02
CA ALA A 19 1.37 19.43 -27.57
C ALA A 19 1.50 18.96 -29.03
N GLU A 20 2.28 19.67 -29.84
CA GLU A 20 2.53 19.38 -31.25
C GLU A 20 3.26 18.06 -31.49
N ALA A 21 3.87 17.45 -30.46
CA ALA A 21 4.47 16.13 -30.56
C ALA A 21 3.39 15.02 -30.68
N GLY A 22 2.14 15.29 -30.31
CA GLY A 22 1.01 14.37 -30.44
C GLY A 22 0.91 13.28 -29.36
N MET A 23 1.80 13.29 -28.37
CA MET A 23 1.83 12.33 -27.25
C MET A 23 0.51 12.29 -26.47
N ASP A 24 -0.15 13.45 -26.32
CA ASP A 24 -1.44 13.55 -25.62
C ASP A 24 -2.52 12.62 -26.18
N SER A 25 -2.40 12.15 -27.42
CA SER A 25 -3.35 11.20 -28.02
C SER A 25 -3.12 9.75 -27.62
N VAL A 26 -1.99 9.40 -26.99
CA VAL A 26 -1.70 8.01 -26.63
C VAL A 26 -2.67 7.45 -25.58
N PRO A 27 -2.93 8.11 -24.43
CA PRO A 27 -3.86 7.58 -23.42
C PRO A 27 -5.23 7.25 -24.01
N LYS A 28 -5.74 8.11 -24.91
CA LYS A 28 -6.96 7.87 -25.68
C LYS A 28 -6.89 6.56 -26.48
N ARG A 29 -5.82 6.35 -27.25
CA ARG A 29 -5.68 5.14 -28.07
C ARG A 29 -5.60 3.87 -27.22
N LEU A 30 -4.95 3.92 -26.07
CA LEU A 30 -4.92 2.78 -25.14
C LEU A 30 -6.32 2.50 -24.57
N ALA A 31 -7.05 3.54 -24.14
CA ALA A 31 -8.43 3.43 -23.66
C ALA A 31 -9.37 2.85 -24.73
N GLU A 32 -9.30 3.33 -25.97
CA GLU A 32 -10.09 2.83 -27.09
C GLU A 32 -9.81 1.35 -27.40
N ILE A 33 -8.54 0.92 -27.32
CA ILE A 33 -8.16 -0.49 -27.47
C ILE A 33 -8.81 -1.35 -26.39
N TYR A 34 -8.76 -0.94 -25.13
CA TYR A 34 -9.41 -1.69 -24.06
C TYR A 34 -10.92 -1.72 -24.20
N SER A 35 -11.53 -0.59 -24.52
CA SER A 35 -12.98 -0.50 -24.75
C SER A 35 -13.42 -1.44 -25.88
N ALA A 36 -12.65 -1.53 -26.97
CA ALA A 36 -12.92 -2.45 -28.07
C ALA A 36 -12.80 -3.94 -27.68
N GLU A 37 -11.94 -4.26 -26.71
CA GLU A 37 -11.79 -5.61 -26.16
C GLU A 37 -12.72 -5.88 -24.95
N GLY A 38 -13.59 -4.93 -24.59
CA GLY A 38 -14.51 -5.06 -23.45
C GLY A 38 -13.84 -5.02 -22.08
N ILE A 39 -12.62 -4.49 -22.00
CA ILE A 39 -11.83 -4.39 -20.78
C ILE A 39 -12.05 -3.02 -20.11
N LYS A 40 -12.24 -3.02 -18.79
CA LYS A 40 -12.17 -1.79 -17.96
C LYS A 40 -10.82 -1.73 -17.23
N ALA A 41 -9.89 -0.95 -17.77
CA ALA A 41 -8.61 -0.65 -17.12
C ALA A 41 -8.71 0.49 -16.07
N ASN A 42 -7.57 0.82 -15.45
CA ASN A 42 -7.45 1.92 -14.49
C ASN A 42 -6.32 2.85 -14.95
N PHE A 43 -6.60 4.14 -15.10
CA PHE A 43 -5.61 5.16 -15.44
C PHE A 43 -5.28 5.98 -14.18
N MET A 44 -4.06 5.87 -13.68
CA MET A 44 -3.56 6.66 -12.56
C MET A 44 -3.08 7.98 -13.14
N VAL A 45 -3.71 9.10 -12.79
CA VAL A 45 -3.43 10.39 -13.45
C VAL A 45 -2.75 11.34 -12.49
N ILE A 46 -1.62 11.89 -12.90
CA ILE A 46 -0.98 13.01 -12.19
C ILE A 46 -1.87 14.25 -12.34
N ALA A 47 -2.17 14.94 -11.25
CA ALA A 47 -3.08 16.09 -11.30
C ALA A 47 -2.59 17.19 -12.25
N GLN A 48 -1.28 17.49 -12.25
CA GLN A 48 -0.68 18.41 -13.21
C GLN A 48 -0.89 17.98 -14.67
N ARG A 49 -0.85 16.68 -14.95
CA ARG A 49 -1.13 16.13 -16.28
C ARG A 49 -2.59 16.32 -16.67
N ALA A 50 -3.52 16.13 -15.74
CA ALA A 50 -4.94 16.42 -15.95
C ALA A 50 -5.16 17.90 -16.33
N GLU A 51 -4.52 18.84 -15.62
CA GLU A 51 -4.55 20.27 -15.93
C GLU A 51 -4.02 20.55 -17.35
N VAL A 52 -2.89 19.94 -17.74
CA VAL A 52 -2.30 20.09 -19.07
C VAL A 52 -3.26 19.60 -20.16
N LEU A 53 -3.89 18.44 -19.99
CA LEU A 53 -4.88 17.93 -20.96
C LEU A 53 -6.05 18.90 -21.11
N LYS A 54 -6.55 19.46 -20.01
CA LYS A 54 -7.65 20.42 -20.04
C LYS A 54 -7.25 21.73 -20.72
N GLN A 55 -6.09 22.29 -20.36
CA GLN A 55 -5.55 23.51 -20.95
C GLN A 55 -5.31 23.38 -22.47
N ARG A 56 -4.90 22.20 -22.93
CA ARG A 56 -4.69 21.89 -24.35
C ARG A 56 -5.99 21.53 -25.10
N GLY A 57 -7.15 21.60 -24.45
CA GLY A 57 -8.44 21.32 -25.07
C GLY A 57 -8.62 19.86 -25.48
N ARG A 58 -7.94 18.91 -24.80
CA ARG A 58 -8.00 17.47 -25.09
C ARG A 58 -9.19 16.79 -24.41
N ASP A 59 -10.37 17.39 -24.56
CA ASP A 59 -11.63 16.81 -24.05
C ASP A 59 -11.90 15.43 -24.68
N ASP A 60 -11.39 15.17 -25.88
CA ASP A 60 -11.47 13.87 -26.54
C ASP A 60 -10.68 12.76 -25.83
N VAL A 61 -9.55 13.11 -25.20
CA VAL A 61 -8.71 12.18 -24.43
C VAL A 61 -9.33 11.93 -23.07
N ILE A 62 -9.74 13.02 -22.40
CA ILE A 62 -10.41 12.97 -21.10
C ILE A 62 -11.66 12.10 -21.21
N ALA A 63 -12.48 12.30 -22.26
CA ALA A 63 -13.68 11.50 -22.50
C ALA A 63 -13.37 10.00 -22.70
N ALA A 64 -12.36 9.67 -23.50
CA ALA A 64 -12.00 8.27 -23.74
C ALA A 64 -11.47 7.57 -22.48
N MET A 65 -10.60 8.24 -21.70
CA MET A 65 -10.10 7.71 -20.45
C MET A 65 -11.21 7.55 -19.40
N ARG A 66 -12.19 8.46 -19.35
CA ARG A 66 -13.31 8.42 -18.39
C ARG A 66 -14.22 7.20 -18.57
N GLU A 67 -14.18 6.53 -19.72
CA GLU A 67 -14.83 5.22 -19.89
C GLU A 67 -14.17 4.13 -19.03
N HIS A 68 -13.02 4.41 -18.41
CA HIS A 68 -12.29 3.53 -17.51
C HIS A 68 -12.23 4.11 -16.10
N CYS A 69 -11.64 3.38 -15.16
CA CYS A 69 -11.44 3.89 -13.81
C CYS A 69 -10.30 4.92 -13.81
N ILE A 70 -10.50 6.04 -13.10
CA ILE A 70 -9.49 7.09 -12.94
C ILE A 70 -8.97 7.05 -11.51
N GLY A 71 -7.66 6.95 -11.30
CA GLY A 71 -6.99 7.08 -10.01
C GLY A 71 -6.16 8.35 -9.94
N VAL A 72 -5.78 8.76 -8.72
CA VAL A 72 -4.84 9.86 -8.50
C VAL A 72 -3.42 9.30 -8.42
N HIS A 73 -2.48 9.90 -9.16
CA HIS A 73 -1.08 9.48 -9.21
C HIS A 73 -0.12 10.54 -8.67
N THR A 74 -0.50 11.22 -7.58
CA THR A 74 0.14 12.43 -7.02
C THR A 74 -0.24 13.75 -7.68
N ARG A 75 0.14 14.86 -7.03
CA ARG A 75 -0.14 16.23 -7.46
C ARG A 75 0.72 16.68 -8.66
N TRP A 76 1.99 16.30 -8.69
CA TRP A 76 3.01 16.85 -9.59
C TRP A 76 3.77 15.74 -10.31
N ASP A 77 4.18 16.00 -11.55
CA ASP A 77 5.05 15.10 -12.34
C ASP A 77 6.52 15.16 -11.87
N GLY A 78 6.81 16.05 -10.93
CA GLY A 78 8.11 16.24 -10.30
C GLY A 78 7.96 16.59 -8.83
N GLN A 79 8.89 17.37 -8.30
CA GLN A 79 8.91 17.75 -6.88
C GLN A 79 7.84 18.81 -6.51
N PRO A 80 7.33 18.80 -5.25
CA PRO A 80 7.64 17.83 -4.20
C PRO A 80 6.83 16.52 -4.34
N TYR A 81 7.50 15.39 -4.15
CA TYR A 81 6.82 14.13 -3.81
C TYR A 81 6.42 14.14 -2.34
N ASP A 82 5.37 13.42 -1.98
CA ASP A 82 4.90 13.30 -0.60
C ASP A 82 6.01 12.74 0.33
N ALA A 83 6.77 11.73 -0.12
CA ALA A 83 7.90 11.19 0.64
C ALA A 83 9.00 12.22 0.90
N VAL A 84 9.19 13.19 -0.01
CA VAL A 84 10.15 14.29 0.16
C VAL A 84 9.57 15.38 1.05
N ALA A 85 8.29 15.69 0.91
CA ALA A 85 7.59 16.72 1.68
C ALA A 85 7.56 16.41 3.19
N VAL A 86 7.60 15.13 3.58
CA VAL A 86 7.58 14.72 4.99
C VAL A 86 8.96 14.61 5.65
N LEU A 87 10.06 14.75 4.90
CA LEU A 87 11.40 14.55 5.44
C LEU A 87 11.70 15.55 6.57
N GLY A 88 12.15 15.01 7.71
CA GLY A 88 12.46 15.80 8.90
C GLY A 88 11.24 16.26 9.70
N LEU A 89 10.01 15.98 9.25
CA LEU A 89 8.80 16.34 9.97
C LEU A 89 8.41 15.27 11.01
N PRO A 90 7.85 15.68 12.16
CA PRO A 90 7.05 14.80 13.01
C PRO A 90 5.90 14.16 12.24
N TRP A 91 5.38 13.03 12.74
CA TRP A 91 4.34 12.27 12.05
C TRP A 91 3.11 13.11 11.69
N GLU A 92 2.57 13.89 12.64
CA GLU A 92 1.35 14.68 12.42
C GLU A 92 1.55 15.82 11.41
N ASP A 93 2.69 16.52 11.47
CA ASP A 93 3.03 17.58 10.52
C ASP A 93 3.23 17.00 9.11
N GLY A 94 3.89 15.83 9.02
CA GLY A 94 4.03 15.09 7.76
C GLY A 94 2.69 14.61 7.22
N LEU A 95 1.79 14.13 8.09
CA LEU A 95 0.45 13.71 7.70
C LEU A 95 -0.37 14.88 7.14
N GLU A 96 -0.28 16.07 7.74
CA GLU A 96 -0.96 17.26 7.21
C GLU A 96 -0.38 17.69 5.86
N ALA A 97 0.95 17.63 5.68
CA ALA A 97 1.59 17.94 4.39
C ALA A 97 1.09 17.01 3.28
N VAL A 98 1.02 15.71 3.55
CA VAL A 98 0.50 14.70 2.60
C VAL A 98 -0.98 14.93 2.33
N ARG A 99 -1.77 15.21 3.38
CA ARG A 99 -3.21 15.50 3.27
C ARG A 99 -3.47 16.71 2.37
N GLN A 100 -2.65 17.76 2.47
CA GLN A 100 -2.77 18.93 1.61
C GLN A 100 -2.50 18.57 0.14
N LEU A 101 -1.38 17.90 -0.15
CA LEU A 101 -0.99 17.53 -1.51
C LEU A 101 -2.04 16.63 -2.17
N GLU A 102 -2.46 15.57 -1.48
CA GLU A 102 -3.33 14.55 -2.07
C GLU A 102 -4.79 15.00 -2.17
N ARG A 103 -5.28 15.84 -1.26
CA ARG A 103 -6.62 16.44 -1.41
C ARG A 103 -6.67 17.42 -2.58
N GLU A 104 -5.60 18.18 -2.80
CA GLU A 104 -5.50 19.05 -3.98
C GLU A 104 -5.47 18.21 -5.26
N ALA A 105 -4.61 17.18 -5.31
CA ALA A 105 -4.51 16.28 -6.46
C ALA A 105 -5.84 15.59 -6.77
N TYR A 106 -6.50 15.05 -5.74
CA TYR A 106 -7.82 14.45 -5.84
C TYR A 106 -8.84 15.42 -6.44
N SER A 107 -8.91 16.64 -5.91
CA SER A 107 -9.90 17.64 -6.34
C SER A 107 -9.71 18.03 -7.81
N ILE A 108 -8.45 18.17 -8.25
CA ILE A 108 -8.11 18.48 -9.64
C ILE A 108 -8.51 17.34 -10.57
N VAL A 109 -8.08 16.11 -10.27
CA VAL A 109 -8.38 14.95 -11.11
C VAL A 109 -9.89 14.72 -11.18
N ALA A 110 -10.59 14.81 -10.04
CA ALA A 110 -12.03 14.66 -9.98
C ALA A 110 -12.76 15.71 -10.85
N SER A 111 -12.31 16.97 -10.80
CA SER A 111 -12.88 18.07 -11.57
C SER A 111 -12.61 17.94 -13.07
N VAL A 112 -11.38 17.63 -13.47
CA VAL A 112 -11.00 17.54 -14.88
C VAL A 112 -11.71 16.38 -15.57
N PHE A 113 -11.80 15.22 -14.92
CA PHE A 113 -12.43 14.02 -15.48
C PHE A 113 -13.91 13.92 -15.17
N ASP A 114 -14.49 14.83 -14.36
CA ASP A 114 -15.90 14.78 -13.95
C ASP A 114 -16.29 13.38 -13.44
N THR A 115 -15.46 12.85 -12.54
CA THR A 115 -15.61 11.52 -11.93
C THR A 115 -15.02 11.51 -10.54
N GLN A 116 -15.36 10.53 -9.70
CA GLN A 116 -14.69 10.32 -8.42
C GLN A 116 -13.48 9.41 -8.65
N PRO A 117 -12.26 9.85 -8.34
CA PRO A 117 -11.08 8.98 -8.40
C PRO A 117 -11.25 7.74 -7.53
N VAL A 118 -10.76 6.59 -8.00
CA VAL A 118 -11.00 5.27 -7.37
C VAL A 118 -9.89 4.81 -6.43
N CYS A 119 -8.74 5.48 -6.43
CA CYS A 119 -7.60 5.17 -5.58
C CYS A 119 -6.61 6.34 -5.53
N LEU A 120 -5.73 6.33 -4.54
CA LEU A 120 -4.46 7.06 -4.58
C LEU A 120 -3.33 6.12 -4.98
N SER A 121 -2.24 6.67 -5.51
CA SER A 121 -1.01 5.94 -5.85
C SER A 121 0.19 6.88 -5.78
N ALA A 122 1.40 6.33 -5.86
CA ALA A 122 2.64 7.09 -5.79
C ALA A 122 3.43 7.03 -7.09
N HIS A 123 4.06 8.16 -7.44
CA HIS A 123 4.95 8.29 -8.59
C HIS A 123 6.37 7.82 -8.24
N ALA A 124 6.99 7.04 -9.12
CA ALA A 124 8.36 6.51 -8.98
C ALA A 124 8.66 5.88 -7.60
N PHE A 125 7.63 5.32 -6.94
CA PHE A 125 7.68 4.72 -5.60
C PHE A 125 8.08 5.69 -4.48
N ASN A 126 8.04 6.99 -4.74
CA ASN A 126 8.40 8.00 -3.76
C ASN A 126 7.21 8.27 -2.81
N ALA A 127 6.77 7.26 -2.05
CA ALA A 127 5.63 7.34 -1.14
C ALA A 127 6.04 7.45 0.34
N ALA A 128 5.31 8.24 1.12
CA ALA A 128 5.36 8.28 2.57
C ALA A 128 4.35 7.29 3.19
N PRO A 129 4.63 6.67 4.35
CA PRO A 129 3.67 5.78 5.02
C PRO A 129 2.35 6.47 5.40
N GLN A 130 2.36 7.80 5.55
CA GLN A 130 1.20 8.66 5.78
C GLN A 130 0.19 8.61 4.62
N MET A 131 0.60 8.29 3.40
CA MET A 131 -0.29 8.15 2.24
C MET A 131 -1.44 7.19 2.50
N HIS A 132 -1.17 6.09 3.21
CA HIS A 132 -2.19 5.11 3.55
C HIS A 132 -3.26 5.69 4.48
N VAL A 133 -2.88 6.57 5.42
CA VAL A 133 -3.83 7.24 6.31
C VAL A 133 -4.69 8.22 5.52
N VAL A 134 -4.08 9.00 4.63
CA VAL A 134 -4.83 9.95 3.77
C VAL A 134 -5.76 9.22 2.80
N ALA A 135 -5.31 8.13 2.19
CA ALA A 135 -6.14 7.27 1.35
C ALA A 135 -7.36 6.73 2.14
N ARG A 136 -7.15 6.26 3.37
CA ARG A 136 -8.23 5.82 4.27
C ARG A 136 -9.20 6.95 4.58
N GLU A 137 -8.73 8.16 4.90
CA GLU A 137 -9.59 9.33 5.16
C GLU A 137 -10.47 9.70 3.97
N LEU A 138 -9.98 9.48 2.75
CA LEU A 138 -10.74 9.69 1.51
C LEU A 138 -11.64 8.50 1.13
N GLY A 139 -11.58 7.39 1.88
CA GLY A 139 -12.33 6.17 1.55
C GLY A 139 -11.80 5.43 0.32
N LEU A 140 -10.54 5.64 -0.03
CA LEU A 140 -9.88 5.09 -1.22
C LEU A 140 -8.82 4.06 -0.84
N PRO A 141 -8.60 2.99 -1.62
CA PRO A 141 -7.41 2.16 -1.46
C PRO A 141 -6.15 2.90 -1.93
N PHE A 142 -4.99 2.41 -1.49
CA PHE A 142 -3.69 2.82 -1.99
C PHE A 142 -3.12 1.79 -2.96
N ASN A 143 -2.81 2.23 -4.17
CA ASN A 143 -2.20 1.41 -5.21
C ASN A 143 -0.68 1.65 -5.25
N TYR A 144 0.09 0.58 -5.48
CA TYR A 144 1.55 0.59 -5.48
C TYR A 144 2.24 0.81 -4.12
N GLY A 145 1.63 0.41 -3.01
CA GLY A 145 2.29 0.52 -1.70
C GLY A 145 3.30 -0.60 -1.43
N TYR A 146 4.25 -0.35 -0.53
CA TYR A 146 5.28 -1.32 -0.17
C TYR A 146 4.81 -2.46 0.73
N ALA A 147 3.76 -2.23 1.52
CA ALA A 147 3.40 -3.16 2.59
C ALA A 147 2.66 -4.40 2.04
N ALA A 148 3.27 -5.57 2.03
CA ALA A 148 2.66 -6.83 1.62
C ALA A 148 2.60 -7.80 2.80
N ALA A 149 1.39 -8.29 3.10
CA ALA A 149 1.14 -9.20 4.21
C ALA A 149 1.18 -10.67 3.75
N PRO A 150 1.81 -11.57 4.52
CA PRO A 150 1.75 -13.01 4.25
C PRO A 150 0.32 -13.55 4.42
N PRO A 151 -0.01 -14.73 3.85
CA PRO A 151 0.88 -15.59 3.07
C PRO A 151 0.84 -15.32 1.56
N LEU A 152 -0.11 -14.52 1.08
CA LEU A 152 -0.34 -14.33 -0.36
C LEU A 152 0.32 -13.06 -0.90
N TYR A 153 0.49 -12.02 -0.09
CA TYR A 153 1.20 -10.79 -0.48
C TYR A 153 0.56 -9.98 -1.63
N SER A 154 -0.54 -10.45 -2.23
CA SER A 154 -1.24 -9.75 -3.31
C SER A 154 -2.09 -8.56 -2.88
N LEU A 155 -2.58 -8.59 -1.64
CA LEU A 155 -3.39 -7.55 -1.03
C LEU A 155 -3.10 -7.52 0.46
N SER A 156 -3.09 -6.33 1.04
CA SER A 156 -2.87 -6.15 2.45
C SER A 156 -3.66 -4.97 3.00
N ARG A 157 -3.76 -4.92 4.33
CA ARG A 157 -4.18 -3.75 5.07
C ARG A 157 -2.95 -3.16 5.73
N TYR A 158 -2.77 -1.87 5.61
CA TYR A 158 -1.69 -1.14 6.26
C TYR A 158 -2.16 0.27 6.58
N CYS A 159 -1.89 0.74 7.80
CA CYS A 159 -2.48 1.94 8.41
C CYS A 159 -4.02 1.96 8.31
N GLY A 160 -4.65 0.78 8.43
CA GLY A 160 -6.11 0.62 8.30
C GLY A 160 -6.66 0.78 6.88
N ASN A 161 -5.81 0.91 5.86
CA ASN A 161 -6.17 1.11 4.46
C ASN A 161 -5.95 -0.16 3.62
N LEU A 162 -6.79 -0.41 2.61
CA LEU A 162 -6.55 -1.47 1.62
C LEU A 162 -5.40 -1.05 0.69
N ASN A 163 -4.37 -1.87 0.64
CA ASN A 163 -3.17 -1.67 -0.16
C ASN A 163 -3.04 -2.73 -1.25
N PHE A 164 -2.65 -2.29 -2.45
CA PHE A 164 -2.20 -3.15 -3.54
C PHE A 164 -0.66 -3.10 -3.60
N PRO A 165 0.04 -4.15 -3.14
CA PRO A 165 1.47 -4.07 -3.00
C PRO A 165 2.22 -4.05 -4.34
N TYR A 166 3.35 -3.33 -4.37
CA TYR A 166 4.27 -3.26 -5.51
C TYR A 166 5.73 -3.42 -5.06
N PHE A 167 6.53 -4.12 -5.86
CA PHE A 167 8.00 -4.26 -5.70
C PHE A 167 8.44 -4.71 -4.30
N THR A 168 7.80 -5.75 -3.77
CA THR A 168 8.09 -6.26 -2.42
C THR A 168 9.17 -7.35 -2.43
N ASP A 169 10.43 -6.93 -2.58
CA ASP A 169 11.63 -7.78 -2.68
C ASP A 169 11.88 -8.70 -1.47
N TYR A 170 11.25 -8.42 -0.34
CA TYR A 170 11.31 -9.24 0.88
C TYR A 170 10.32 -10.41 0.90
N THR A 171 9.48 -10.56 -0.14
CA THR A 171 8.55 -11.69 -0.20
C THR A 171 9.27 -12.93 -0.73
N GLY A 172 9.23 -14.03 0.02
CA GLY A 172 9.79 -15.32 -0.41
C GLY A 172 8.90 -16.08 -1.40
N THR A 173 8.03 -15.40 -2.15
CA THR A 173 7.03 -16.00 -3.05
C THR A 173 6.99 -15.27 -4.40
N THR A 174 6.27 -15.82 -5.37
CA THR A 174 5.96 -15.14 -6.64
C THR A 174 5.18 -13.86 -6.35
N LEU A 175 5.79 -12.73 -6.68
CA LEU A 175 5.16 -11.42 -6.61
C LEU A 175 3.94 -11.39 -7.55
N PRO A 176 2.74 -11.10 -7.05
CA PRO A 176 1.53 -10.97 -7.87
C PRO A 176 1.49 -9.59 -8.56
N TYR A 177 2.59 -9.26 -9.24
CA TYR A 177 2.75 -8.02 -10.00
C TYR A 177 3.56 -8.29 -11.28
N PHE A 178 3.14 -7.71 -12.41
CA PHE A 178 3.87 -7.84 -13.68
C PHE A 178 3.93 -6.51 -14.46
N GLU A 179 5.11 -6.20 -15.00
CA GLU A 179 5.36 -5.01 -15.83
C GLU A 179 6.39 -5.25 -16.93
N GLY A 180 6.84 -4.18 -17.58
CA GLY A 180 8.00 -4.19 -18.46
C GLY A 180 7.69 -4.23 -19.94
N PHE A 181 6.44 -3.94 -20.36
CA PHE A 181 6.16 -3.85 -21.79
C PHE A 181 6.59 -2.50 -22.43
N ASP A 182 6.91 -1.47 -21.64
CA ASP A 182 7.24 -0.11 -22.11
C ASP A 182 8.17 -0.07 -23.34
N ASP A 183 9.32 -0.75 -23.25
CA ASP A 183 10.34 -0.70 -24.31
C ASP A 183 10.18 -1.82 -25.34
N VAL A 184 9.52 -2.92 -24.98
CA VAL A 184 9.38 -4.09 -25.87
C VAL A 184 8.23 -3.95 -26.86
N LEU A 185 7.19 -3.15 -26.58
CA LEU A 185 6.02 -2.99 -27.45
C LEU A 185 6.41 -2.56 -28.88
N SER A 186 7.42 -1.69 -29.01
CA SER A 186 7.91 -1.21 -30.30
C SER A 186 8.93 -2.14 -30.99
N PHE A 187 9.16 -3.35 -30.49
CA PHE A 187 10.11 -4.30 -31.05
C PHE A 187 9.61 -5.75 -30.98
N GLU A 188 9.20 -6.28 -32.14
CA GLU A 188 8.45 -7.54 -32.29
C GLU A 188 9.08 -8.78 -31.59
N PRO A 189 10.40 -9.06 -31.72
CA PRO A 189 11.00 -10.23 -31.06
C PRO A 189 11.00 -10.08 -29.52
N ALA A 190 11.24 -8.88 -29.01
CA ALA A 190 11.21 -8.63 -27.57
C ALA A 190 9.78 -8.67 -27.02
N PHE A 191 8.80 -8.12 -27.75
CA PHE A 191 7.39 -8.21 -27.38
C PHE A 191 6.94 -9.67 -27.27
N THR A 192 7.24 -10.50 -28.27
CA THR A 192 6.87 -11.92 -28.26
C THR A 192 7.47 -12.64 -27.06
N LYS A 193 8.77 -12.44 -26.80
CA LYS A 193 9.44 -13.02 -25.63
C LYS A 193 8.85 -12.54 -24.31
N HIS A 194 8.50 -11.25 -24.20
CA HIS A 194 7.93 -10.70 -22.96
C HIS A 194 6.50 -11.19 -22.73
N LEU A 195 5.72 -11.43 -23.78
CA LEU A 195 4.41 -12.06 -23.69
C LEU A 195 4.50 -13.51 -23.20
N GLU A 196 5.52 -14.27 -23.62
CA GLU A 196 5.81 -15.61 -23.08
C GLU A 196 6.20 -15.57 -21.60
N LEU A 197 6.98 -14.56 -21.19
CA LEU A 197 7.31 -14.36 -19.76
C LEU A 197 6.07 -14.02 -18.95
N PHE A 198 5.14 -13.25 -19.52
CA PHE A 198 3.86 -12.94 -18.88
C PHE A 198 3.00 -14.19 -18.69
N ASP A 199 2.89 -15.04 -19.71
CA ASP A 199 2.19 -16.34 -19.66
C ASP A 199 2.78 -17.25 -18.56
N GLN A 200 4.11 -17.37 -18.50
CA GLN A 200 4.81 -18.13 -17.44
C GLN A 200 4.56 -17.55 -16.04
N HIS A 201 4.50 -16.22 -15.94
CA HIS A 201 4.23 -15.56 -14.67
C HIS A 201 2.78 -15.76 -14.20
N ILE A 202 1.82 -15.78 -15.12
CA ILE A 202 0.42 -16.15 -14.83
C ILE A 202 0.37 -17.56 -14.23
N ASP A 203 1.04 -18.53 -14.84
CA ASP A 203 1.10 -19.91 -14.33
C ASP A 203 1.72 -19.99 -12.93
N ALA A 204 2.82 -19.27 -12.70
CA ALA A 204 3.47 -19.20 -11.38
C ALA A 204 2.54 -18.62 -10.31
N CYS A 205 1.81 -17.54 -10.63
CA CYS A 205 0.85 -16.93 -9.72
C CYS A 205 -0.34 -17.86 -9.43
N LEU A 206 -0.85 -18.57 -10.44
CA LEU A 206 -1.92 -19.57 -10.26
C LEU A 206 -1.45 -20.74 -9.37
N GLN A 207 -0.22 -21.22 -9.56
CA GLN A 207 0.38 -22.27 -8.72
C GLN A 207 0.56 -21.80 -7.27
N ALA A 208 0.98 -20.54 -7.08
CA ALA A 208 1.08 -19.89 -5.77
C ALA A 208 -0.29 -19.52 -5.16
N LYS A 209 -1.40 -19.77 -5.87
CA LYS A 209 -2.77 -19.45 -5.47
C LYS A 209 -2.98 -17.96 -5.19
N GLN A 210 -2.31 -17.11 -5.95
CA GLN A 210 -2.48 -15.66 -5.87
C GLN A 210 -3.93 -15.31 -6.25
N PRO A 211 -4.67 -14.57 -5.40
CA PRO A 211 -6.07 -14.27 -5.65
C PRO A 211 -6.24 -13.13 -6.67
N VAL A 212 -5.28 -12.21 -6.72
CA VAL A 212 -5.24 -11.08 -7.64
C VAL A 212 -3.80 -10.82 -8.06
N MET A 213 -3.60 -10.36 -9.29
CA MET A 213 -2.33 -9.84 -9.79
C MET A 213 -2.54 -8.43 -10.37
N LEU A 214 -1.66 -7.52 -10.00
CA LEU A 214 -1.63 -6.18 -10.57
C LEU A 214 -0.71 -6.19 -11.80
N VAL A 215 -1.15 -5.65 -12.92
CA VAL A 215 -0.34 -5.58 -14.15
C VAL A 215 -0.23 -4.13 -14.56
N HIS A 216 0.99 -3.66 -14.78
CA HIS A 216 1.27 -2.38 -15.39
C HIS A 216 1.82 -2.61 -16.80
N PRO A 217 0.97 -2.60 -17.84
CA PRO A 217 1.42 -2.92 -19.18
C PRO A 217 2.43 -1.88 -19.68
N CYS A 218 2.09 -0.59 -19.59
CA CYS A 218 3.00 0.47 -20.01
C CYS A 218 2.58 1.84 -19.47
N HIS A 219 3.56 2.73 -19.36
CA HIS A 219 3.33 4.16 -19.24
C HIS A 219 2.91 4.69 -20.61
N PRO A 220 1.78 5.41 -20.76
CA PRO A 220 1.34 5.92 -22.04
C PRO A 220 2.41 6.79 -22.74
N PHE A 221 3.18 7.59 -21.99
CA PHE A 221 4.22 8.41 -22.59
C PHE A 221 5.36 7.56 -23.19
N LYS A 222 5.65 6.37 -22.65
CA LYS A 222 6.67 5.44 -23.18
C LYS A 222 6.28 4.78 -24.50
N ILE A 223 5.02 4.84 -24.93
CA ILE A 223 4.67 4.50 -26.32
C ILE A 223 5.31 5.47 -27.31
N TYR A 224 5.59 6.70 -26.88
CA TYR A 224 6.14 7.77 -27.71
C TYR A 224 7.62 8.07 -27.39
N ASN A 225 7.98 8.17 -26.11
CA ASN A 225 9.31 8.57 -25.64
C ASN A 225 10.21 7.36 -25.34
N LEU A 226 11.45 7.42 -25.82
CA LEU A 226 12.49 6.43 -25.52
C LEU A 226 13.02 6.58 -24.10
N ASP A 227 13.17 7.83 -23.64
CA ASP A 227 13.71 8.16 -22.33
C ASP A 227 12.59 8.41 -21.30
N TRP A 228 12.93 8.33 -20.02
CA TRP A 228 12.04 8.73 -18.92
C TRP A 228 11.95 10.26 -18.85
N VAL A 229 10.73 10.78 -18.79
CA VAL A 229 10.48 12.24 -18.83
C VAL A 229 10.91 12.93 -17.54
N ASP A 230 10.91 12.22 -16.42
CA ASP A 230 11.30 12.73 -15.11
C ASP A 230 12.74 13.26 -15.08
N PHE A 231 13.63 12.65 -15.87
CA PHE A 231 15.03 13.08 -16.01
C PHE A 231 15.17 14.46 -16.66
N TYR A 232 14.11 14.95 -17.30
CA TYR A 232 14.04 16.26 -17.93
C TYR A 232 13.23 17.27 -17.11
N VAL A 233 12.38 16.79 -16.20
CA VAL A 233 11.54 17.62 -15.31
C VAL A 233 12.28 17.94 -14.01
N SER A 234 12.79 16.93 -13.31
CA SER A 234 13.42 17.09 -12.00
C SER A 234 14.60 16.15 -11.74
N PRO A 235 15.66 16.18 -12.57
CA PRO A 235 16.84 15.35 -12.35
C PRO A 235 17.49 15.65 -10.99
N ASN A 236 17.79 14.61 -10.21
CA ASN A 236 18.30 14.72 -8.85
C ASN A 236 17.42 15.61 -7.95
N GLY A 237 16.10 15.57 -8.14
CA GLY A 237 15.12 16.31 -7.35
C GLY A 237 15.18 17.83 -7.53
N LYS A 238 15.88 18.34 -8.55
CA LYS A 238 15.88 19.76 -8.86
C LYS A 238 14.90 20.05 -9.98
N LEU A 239 13.77 20.66 -9.64
CA LEU A 239 12.77 21.08 -10.61
C LEU A 239 13.37 22.07 -11.62
N ILE A 240 13.22 21.77 -12.90
CA ILE A 240 13.55 22.67 -14.00
C ILE A 240 12.30 23.48 -14.34
N PRO A 241 12.36 24.82 -14.35
CA PRO A 241 11.18 25.65 -14.68
C PRO A 241 10.65 25.35 -16.10
N PRO A 242 9.32 25.31 -16.30
CA PRO A 242 8.71 25.00 -17.61
C PRO A 242 9.19 25.90 -18.76
N GLU A 243 9.50 27.16 -18.51
CA GLU A 243 10.03 28.12 -19.48
C GLU A 243 11.44 27.79 -19.99
N GLU A 244 12.16 26.90 -19.31
CA GLU A 244 13.46 26.39 -19.74
C GLU A 244 13.37 25.12 -20.60
N TRP A 245 12.26 24.36 -20.52
CA TRP A 245 12.14 23.08 -21.20
C TRP A 245 12.39 23.17 -22.72
N PRO A 246 11.83 24.16 -23.46
CA PRO A 246 12.06 24.26 -24.91
C PRO A 246 13.51 24.57 -25.30
N LYS A 247 14.33 25.06 -24.36
CA LYS A 247 15.75 25.41 -24.58
C LYS A 247 16.67 24.23 -24.32
N ARG A 248 16.15 23.15 -23.74
CA ARG A 248 16.90 21.96 -23.35
C ARG A 248 16.68 20.84 -24.36
N ARG A 249 17.61 19.89 -24.39
CA ARG A 249 17.42 18.65 -25.14
C ARG A 249 16.28 17.88 -24.48
N GLY A 250 15.25 17.54 -25.26
CA GLY A 250 14.15 16.69 -24.80
C GLY A 250 14.47 15.19 -24.88
N PRO A 251 13.52 14.35 -24.43
CA PRO A 251 13.64 12.90 -24.53
C PRO A 251 13.73 12.45 -25.99
N GLY A 252 14.47 11.37 -26.23
CA GLY A 252 14.46 10.64 -27.47
C GLY A 252 13.04 10.20 -27.82
N ARG A 253 12.70 10.20 -29.11
CA ARG A 253 11.34 9.88 -29.59
C ARG A 253 11.37 8.66 -30.50
N ARG A 254 10.34 7.82 -30.38
CA ARG A 254 10.06 6.76 -31.33
C ARG A 254 9.64 7.36 -32.67
N THR A 255 10.02 6.70 -33.75
CA THR A 255 9.50 7.03 -35.09
C THR A 255 7.99 6.72 -35.17
N PRO A 256 7.24 7.34 -36.09
CA PRO A 256 5.83 7.03 -36.28
C PRO A 256 5.56 5.53 -36.49
N ALA A 257 6.42 4.84 -37.24
CA ALA A 257 6.31 3.40 -37.44
C ALA A 257 6.49 2.58 -36.15
N GLN A 258 7.38 3.01 -35.25
CA GLN A 258 7.56 2.37 -33.94
C GLN A 258 6.38 2.61 -33.01
N VAL A 259 5.79 3.81 -33.03
CA VAL A 259 4.57 4.13 -32.27
C VAL A 259 3.39 3.24 -32.73
N GLU A 260 3.18 3.12 -34.04
CA GLU A 260 2.13 2.24 -34.59
C GLU A 260 2.41 0.76 -34.32
N LEU A 261 3.67 0.33 -34.33
CA LEU A 261 4.02 -1.03 -33.91
C LEU A 261 3.71 -1.25 -32.43
N ALA A 262 4.08 -0.31 -31.56
CA ALA A 262 3.79 -0.40 -30.13
C ALA A 262 2.29 -0.51 -29.85
N LEU A 263 1.47 0.29 -30.54
CA LEU A 263 0.01 0.28 -30.35
C LEU A 263 -0.64 -1.00 -30.91
N ARG A 264 -0.13 -1.54 -32.03
CA ARG A 264 -0.56 -2.86 -32.52
C ARG A 264 -0.20 -3.99 -31.55
N ASN A 265 0.98 -3.94 -30.95
CA ASN A 265 1.40 -4.94 -29.97
C ASN A 265 0.65 -4.80 -28.64
N PHE A 266 0.32 -3.57 -28.24
CA PHE A 266 -0.56 -3.31 -27.11
C PHE A 266 -1.96 -3.89 -27.35
N GLN A 267 -2.52 -3.71 -28.54
CA GLN A 267 -3.78 -4.35 -28.93
C GLN A 267 -3.71 -5.87 -28.85
N ARG A 268 -2.61 -6.49 -29.30
CA ARG A 268 -2.40 -7.95 -29.15
C ARG A 268 -2.32 -8.39 -27.70
N LEU A 269 -1.67 -7.62 -26.84
CA LEU A 269 -1.63 -7.88 -25.39
C LEU A 269 -3.03 -7.79 -24.78
N ALA A 270 -3.79 -6.73 -25.06
CA ALA A 270 -5.17 -6.57 -24.57
C ALA A 270 -6.07 -7.72 -25.06
N HIS A 271 -5.93 -8.11 -26.33
CA HIS A 271 -6.66 -9.23 -26.92
C HIS A 271 -6.33 -10.57 -26.25
N TYR A 272 -5.04 -10.82 -25.98
CA TYR A 272 -4.57 -12.00 -25.26
C TYR A 272 -5.17 -12.04 -23.84
N ILE A 273 -5.09 -10.93 -23.10
CA ILE A 273 -5.65 -10.81 -21.76
C ILE A 273 -7.16 -11.08 -21.75
N ALA A 274 -7.92 -10.44 -22.66
CA ALA A 274 -9.37 -10.57 -22.73
C ALA A 274 -9.85 -12.01 -22.98
N ARG A 275 -9.03 -12.83 -23.64
CA ARG A 275 -9.38 -14.21 -24.04
C ARG A 275 -8.67 -15.28 -23.23
N HIS A 276 -7.82 -14.90 -22.27
CA HIS A 276 -7.08 -15.86 -21.49
C HIS A 276 -8.02 -16.65 -20.56
N PRO A 277 -8.04 -18.00 -20.61
CA PRO A 277 -9.05 -18.81 -19.92
C PRO A 277 -8.95 -18.77 -18.39
N HIS A 278 -7.82 -18.29 -17.85
CA HIS A 278 -7.54 -18.23 -16.42
C HIS A 278 -7.53 -16.81 -15.83
N LEU A 279 -7.72 -15.77 -16.64
CA LEU A 279 -7.70 -14.39 -16.15
C LEU A 279 -9.11 -13.83 -16.08
N ASN A 280 -9.40 -13.13 -15.00
CA ASN A 280 -10.61 -12.35 -14.86
C ASN A 280 -10.22 -10.89 -14.62
N VAL A 281 -10.40 -10.04 -15.62
CA VAL A 281 -10.09 -8.61 -15.50
C VAL A 281 -11.11 -7.96 -14.58
N ILE A 282 -10.64 -7.32 -13.52
CA ILE A 282 -11.44 -6.52 -12.61
C ILE A 282 -10.84 -5.12 -12.44
N THR A 283 -11.71 -4.17 -12.12
CA THR A 283 -11.35 -2.81 -11.75
C THR A 283 -10.93 -2.71 -10.28
N ILE A 284 -10.27 -1.62 -9.90
CA ILE A 284 -9.95 -1.36 -8.49
C ILE A 284 -11.21 -1.32 -7.60
N PRO A 285 -12.33 -0.64 -7.97
CA PRO A 285 -13.57 -0.71 -7.19
C PRO A 285 -14.13 -2.13 -6.99
N GLU A 286 -14.07 -2.98 -8.01
CA GLU A 286 -14.50 -4.38 -7.89
C GLU A 286 -13.57 -5.17 -6.96
N ALA A 287 -12.27 -4.90 -6.99
CA ALA A 287 -11.31 -5.48 -6.06
C ALA A 287 -11.58 -5.03 -4.61
N VAL A 288 -11.85 -3.74 -4.40
CA VAL A 288 -12.25 -3.20 -3.08
C VAL A 288 -13.52 -3.89 -2.59
N ALA A 289 -14.56 -4.00 -3.43
CA ALA A 289 -15.80 -4.66 -3.06
C ALA A 289 -15.61 -6.15 -2.72
N LYS A 290 -14.73 -6.85 -3.46
CA LYS A 290 -14.49 -8.28 -3.29
C LYS A 290 -13.56 -8.63 -2.12
N TYR A 291 -12.54 -7.80 -1.88
CA TYR A 291 -11.43 -8.12 -0.97
C TYR A 291 -11.23 -7.13 0.18
N GLY A 292 -11.90 -5.97 0.14
CA GLY A 292 -11.77 -4.92 1.16
C GLY A 292 -12.64 -5.14 2.41
N ALA A 293 -13.52 -6.15 2.42
CA ALA A 293 -14.37 -6.43 3.56
C ALA A 293 -13.58 -7.03 4.73
N VAL A 294 -13.73 -6.45 5.92
CA VAL A 294 -13.10 -6.92 7.16
C VAL A 294 -14.17 -7.11 8.24
N PRO A 295 -14.11 -8.17 9.06
CA PRO A 295 -15.06 -8.37 10.16
C PRO A 295 -15.12 -7.16 11.11
N ALA A 296 -16.31 -6.78 11.57
CA ALA A 296 -16.49 -5.67 12.53
C ALA A 296 -16.06 -6.03 13.96
N SER A 297 -15.93 -7.31 14.26
CA SER A 297 -15.57 -7.84 15.58
C SER A 297 -14.55 -8.95 15.47
N ILE A 298 -13.77 -9.15 16.52
CA ILE A 298 -12.83 -10.26 16.67
C ILE A 298 -13.46 -11.27 17.63
N THR A 299 -13.67 -12.51 17.18
CA THR A 299 -14.32 -13.54 18.00
C THR A 299 -13.37 -14.07 19.06
N ARG A 300 -13.91 -14.66 20.13
CA ARG A 300 -13.15 -15.36 21.16
C ARG A 300 -12.24 -16.45 20.58
N LEU A 301 -12.68 -17.14 19.53
CA LEU A 301 -11.89 -18.18 18.86
C LEU A 301 -10.71 -17.58 18.10
N ASP A 302 -10.91 -16.48 17.38
CA ASP A 302 -9.83 -15.78 16.68
C ASP A 302 -8.81 -15.22 17.69
N LEU A 303 -9.28 -14.61 18.80
CA LEU A 303 -8.40 -14.11 19.86
C LEU A 303 -7.59 -15.22 20.52
N PHE A 304 -8.20 -16.37 20.77
CA PHE A 304 -7.52 -17.53 21.32
C PHE A 304 -6.44 -18.06 20.36
N GLY A 305 -6.79 -18.23 19.07
CA GLY A 305 -5.84 -18.70 18.05
C GLY A 305 -4.64 -17.76 17.88
N ALA A 306 -4.91 -16.45 17.80
CA ALA A 306 -3.86 -15.45 17.70
C ALA A 306 -2.98 -15.38 18.95
N ALA A 307 -3.57 -15.53 20.15
CA ALA A 307 -2.81 -15.52 21.40
C ALA A 307 -1.89 -16.75 21.49
N GLN A 308 -2.39 -17.92 21.09
CA GLN A 308 -1.60 -19.15 20.99
C GLN A 308 -0.42 -18.97 20.02
N GLN A 309 -0.69 -18.44 18.82
CA GLN A 309 0.35 -18.16 17.83
C GLN A 309 1.42 -17.22 18.37
N ALA A 310 1.03 -16.11 19.01
CA ALA A 310 1.95 -15.14 19.60
C ALA A 310 2.86 -15.77 20.66
N CYS A 311 2.31 -16.65 21.50
CA CYS A 311 3.07 -17.30 22.57
C CYS A 311 4.03 -18.38 22.03
N ASP A 312 3.59 -19.14 21.02
CA ASP A 312 4.37 -20.23 20.44
C ASP A 312 5.52 -19.72 19.57
N SER A 313 5.27 -18.69 18.75
CA SER A 313 6.27 -18.14 17.84
C SER A 313 7.32 -17.28 18.54
N ARG A 314 6.99 -16.74 19.72
CA ARG A 314 7.79 -15.78 20.49
C ARG A 314 8.18 -14.51 19.71
N GLU A 315 7.29 -14.07 18.81
CA GLU A 315 7.45 -12.84 18.04
C GLU A 315 6.11 -12.11 17.91
N VAL A 316 6.15 -10.81 17.59
CA VAL A 316 4.95 -10.05 17.20
C VAL A 316 4.51 -10.55 15.83
N SER A 317 3.64 -11.55 15.85
CA SER A 317 3.25 -12.33 14.69
C SER A 317 2.21 -11.59 13.86
N LEU A 318 2.32 -11.69 12.54
CA LEU A 318 1.23 -11.31 11.64
C LEU A 318 0.22 -12.46 11.63
N ASP A 319 -0.96 -12.21 12.19
CA ASP A 319 -2.05 -13.18 12.18
C ASP A 319 -2.64 -13.32 10.77
N GLN A 320 -3.33 -14.43 10.54
CA GLN A 320 -3.97 -14.72 9.27
C GLN A 320 -5.29 -13.97 9.09
N ARG A 321 -5.64 -12.96 9.91
CA ARG A 321 -6.82 -12.08 9.71
C ARG A 321 -6.64 -10.68 10.24
N PHE A 322 -6.10 -10.56 11.44
CA PHE A 322 -6.03 -9.31 12.17
C PHE A 322 -4.58 -8.84 12.30
N SER A 323 -4.40 -7.54 12.40
CA SER A 323 -3.10 -6.94 12.65
C SER A 323 -2.70 -7.10 14.12
N PRO A 324 -1.40 -7.07 14.44
CA PRO A 324 -0.93 -7.04 15.83
C PRO A 324 -1.56 -5.92 16.68
N ALA A 325 -1.83 -4.76 16.09
CA ALA A 325 -2.50 -3.64 16.75
C ALA A 325 -3.95 -3.95 17.10
N GLU A 326 -4.70 -4.56 16.18
CA GLU A 326 -6.08 -4.99 16.44
C GLU A 326 -6.13 -6.01 17.58
N LEU A 327 -5.21 -6.99 17.58
CA LEU A 327 -5.17 -8.07 18.55
C LEU A 327 -4.80 -7.60 19.96
N VAL A 328 -3.81 -6.72 20.10
CA VAL A 328 -3.36 -6.27 21.43
C VAL A 328 -4.41 -5.43 22.15
N LEU A 329 -5.14 -4.60 21.40
CA LEU A 329 -6.26 -3.82 21.93
C LEU A 329 -7.42 -4.74 22.29
N ALA A 330 -7.71 -5.73 21.44
CA ALA A 330 -8.78 -6.69 21.66
C ALA A 330 -8.54 -7.60 22.89
N TRP A 331 -7.31 -8.06 23.13
CA TRP A 331 -6.98 -8.78 24.36
C TRP A 331 -7.12 -7.89 25.58
N ALA A 332 -6.64 -6.64 25.53
CA ALA A 332 -6.80 -5.70 26.64
C ALA A 332 -8.28 -5.48 27.00
N GLU A 333 -9.15 -5.27 26.01
CA GLU A 333 -10.59 -5.10 26.21
C GLU A 333 -11.23 -6.36 26.81
N ALA A 334 -10.91 -7.54 26.28
CA ALA A 334 -11.47 -8.79 26.78
C ALA A 334 -11.04 -9.11 28.21
N LEU A 335 -9.79 -8.82 28.59
CA LEU A 335 -9.28 -9.04 29.95
C LEU A 335 -9.94 -8.10 30.96
N LEU A 336 -10.17 -6.83 30.58
CA LEU A 336 -10.91 -5.89 31.42
C LEU A 336 -12.38 -6.30 31.58
N ALA A 337 -13.02 -6.76 30.50
CA ALA A 337 -14.38 -7.29 30.56
C ALA A 337 -14.49 -8.52 31.48
N PHE A 338 -13.50 -9.42 31.43
CA PHE A 338 -13.41 -10.56 32.36
C PHE A 338 -13.26 -10.10 33.81
N ALA A 339 -12.39 -9.12 34.08
CA ALA A 339 -12.22 -8.59 35.44
C ALA A 339 -13.51 -7.97 36.02
N GLN A 340 -14.37 -7.42 35.17
CA GLN A 340 -15.63 -6.80 35.58
C GLN A 340 -16.77 -7.82 35.75
N SER A 341 -16.85 -8.83 34.87
CA SER A 341 -18.03 -9.71 34.75
C SER A 341 -17.78 -11.17 35.13
N GLY A 342 -16.53 -11.55 35.36
CA GLY A 342 -16.09 -12.93 35.59
C GLY A 342 -16.11 -13.82 34.34
N HIS A 343 -16.43 -13.26 33.16
CA HIS A 343 -16.54 -14.02 31.91
C HIS A 343 -15.86 -13.28 30.77
N LEU A 344 -15.18 -14.03 29.88
CA LEU A 344 -14.65 -13.47 28.63
C LEU A 344 -15.80 -13.23 27.65
N PRO A 345 -15.80 -12.10 26.91
CA PRO A 345 -16.81 -11.84 25.90
C PRO A 345 -16.68 -12.84 24.72
N ASP A 346 -17.80 -13.13 24.06
CA ASP A 346 -17.80 -13.98 22.85
C ASP A 346 -17.12 -13.32 21.65
N ALA A 347 -17.14 -11.98 21.61
CA ALA A 347 -16.42 -11.16 20.64
C ALA A 347 -16.16 -9.76 21.22
N VAL A 348 -15.14 -9.08 20.70
CA VAL A 348 -14.84 -7.66 20.98
C VAL A 348 -14.91 -6.84 19.71
N ALA A 349 -15.23 -5.55 19.84
CA ALA A 349 -15.24 -4.64 18.70
C ALA A 349 -13.83 -4.50 18.11
N ARG A 350 -13.72 -4.54 16.78
CA ARG A 350 -12.44 -4.35 16.10
C ARG A 350 -12.11 -2.86 16.03
N ASN A 351 -10.88 -2.49 16.40
CA ASN A 351 -10.36 -1.14 16.19
C ASN A 351 -9.34 -1.13 15.04
N ASN A 352 -9.77 -0.64 13.87
CA ASN A 352 -8.94 -0.53 12.67
C ASN A 352 -8.22 0.82 12.54
N ASP A 353 -8.61 1.80 13.34
CA ASP A 353 -8.21 3.18 13.13
C ASP A 353 -6.92 3.51 13.87
N CYS A 354 -6.60 2.70 14.90
CA CYS A 354 -5.38 2.82 15.68
C CYS A 354 -4.14 2.47 14.85
N LEU A 355 -3.23 3.44 14.76
CA LEU A 355 -1.93 3.29 14.12
C LEU A 355 -0.94 2.51 15.00
N GLY A 356 0.13 2.02 14.39
CA GLY A 356 1.30 1.54 15.12
C GLY A 356 1.97 2.66 15.91
N PRO A 357 2.93 2.34 16.79
CA PRO A 357 3.61 3.36 17.57
C PRO A 357 4.37 4.36 16.68
N LEU A 358 4.46 5.61 17.13
CA LEU A 358 5.18 6.67 16.42
C LEU A 358 6.64 6.83 16.89
N GLU A 359 6.97 6.17 18.00
CA GLU A 359 8.30 6.12 18.60
C GLU A 359 8.79 4.67 18.64
N ASP A 360 10.11 4.49 18.65
CA ASP A 360 10.72 3.17 18.79
C ASP A 360 10.47 2.61 20.21
N PRO A 361 9.94 1.38 20.33
CA PRO A 361 9.96 0.66 21.60
C PRO A 361 11.40 0.43 22.07
N LEU A 362 11.59 0.33 23.40
CA LEU A 362 12.90 0.13 24.03
C LEU A 362 13.71 -0.98 23.37
N ILE A 363 14.96 -0.66 22.98
CA ILE A 363 15.89 -1.59 22.31
C ILE A 363 16.23 -2.77 23.21
N THR A 364 16.60 -2.49 24.46
CA THR A 364 16.91 -3.49 25.47
C THR A 364 15.73 -3.58 26.42
N PRO A 365 14.94 -4.66 26.37
CA PRO A 365 13.81 -4.83 27.26
C PRO A 365 14.27 -5.03 28.70
N GLU A 366 13.37 -4.73 29.63
CA GLU A 366 13.57 -4.90 31.06
C GLU A 366 13.92 -6.35 31.43
N PRO A 367 14.56 -6.59 32.58
CA PRO A 367 14.77 -7.95 33.08
C PRO A 367 13.44 -8.69 33.21
N PRO A 368 13.37 -9.99 32.84
CA PRO A 368 12.20 -10.81 33.11
C PRO A 368 11.82 -10.77 34.59
N ARG A 369 10.52 -10.70 34.87
CA ARG A 369 9.98 -10.65 36.23
C ARG A 369 8.53 -11.06 36.25
N ASP A 370 8.05 -11.42 37.43
CA ASP A 370 6.64 -11.71 37.62
C ASP A 370 5.85 -10.43 37.89
N VAL A 371 4.67 -10.33 37.29
CA VAL A 371 3.66 -9.31 37.52
C VAL A 371 2.38 -9.96 38.00
N ASN A 372 1.69 -9.30 38.92
CA ASN A 372 0.40 -9.78 39.41
C ASN A 372 -0.74 -9.39 38.45
N TRP A 373 -1.92 -9.97 38.66
CA TRP A 373 -3.10 -9.68 37.85
C TRP A 373 -3.48 -8.19 37.80
N GLY A 374 -3.34 -7.47 38.92
CA GLY A 374 -3.61 -6.03 38.98
C GLY A 374 -2.76 -5.23 37.98
N ALA A 375 -1.46 -5.53 37.91
CA ALA A 375 -0.55 -4.88 36.96
C ALA A 375 -0.88 -5.20 35.49
N VAL A 376 -1.43 -6.39 35.20
CA VAL A 376 -1.93 -6.73 33.86
C VAL A 376 -3.13 -5.85 33.50
N LEU A 377 -4.09 -5.70 34.41
CA LEU A 377 -5.27 -4.85 34.19
C LEU A 377 -4.90 -3.38 34.06
N ASP A 378 -3.96 -2.89 34.87
CA ASP A 378 -3.45 -1.53 34.76
C ASP A 378 -2.78 -1.29 33.40
N ALA A 379 -1.97 -2.24 32.92
CA ALA A 379 -1.34 -2.17 31.61
C ALA A 379 -2.37 -2.20 30.46
N ALA A 380 -3.38 -3.07 30.55
CA ALA A 380 -4.49 -3.14 29.59
C ALA A 380 -5.28 -1.82 29.54
N SER A 381 -5.63 -1.28 30.70
CA SER A 381 -6.35 0.00 30.82
C SER A 381 -5.54 1.17 30.29
N ALA A 382 -4.25 1.24 30.62
CA ALA A 382 -3.34 2.27 30.12
C ALA A 382 -3.16 2.19 28.59
N LEU A 383 -3.04 0.98 28.04
CA LEU A 383 -2.96 0.76 26.60
C LEU A 383 -4.20 1.28 25.87
N LEU A 384 -5.39 0.87 26.29
CA LEU A 384 -6.64 1.32 25.67
C LEU A 384 -6.84 2.82 25.81
N SER A 385 -6.56 3.38 26.99
CA SER A 385 -6.67 4.82 27.25
C SER A 385 -5.73 5.62 26.37
N PHE A 386 -4.48 5.17 26.21
CA PHE A 386 -3.51 5.82 25.33
C PHE A 386 -3.95 5.74 23.87
N ALA A 387 -4.30 4.54 23.39
CA ALA A 387 -4.71 4.33 22.01
C ALA A 387 -5.95 5.16 21.65
N SER A 388 -6.94 5.21 22.56
CA SER A 388 -8.15 6.02 22.37
C SER A 388 -7.85 7.52 22.37
N ALA A 389 -6.89 8.00 23.17
CA ALA A 389 -6.57 9.42 23.28
C ALA A 389 -5.64 9.91 22.16
N LYS A 390 -4.80 9.03 21.62
CA LYS A 390 -3.73 9.39 20.67
C LYS A 390 -3.94 8.88 19.25
N GLY A 391 -4.85 7.93 19.04
CA GLY A 391 -5.08 7.31 17.73
C GLY A 391 -3.95 6.38 17.27
N HIS A 392 -2.98 6.08 18.14
CA HIS A 392 -1.87 5.18 17.85
C HIS A 392 -1.44 4.42 19.11
N LEU A 393 -0.77 3.27 18.94
CA LEU A 393 -0.24 2.50 20.06
C LEU A 393 0.91 3.25 20.77
N PRO A 394 1.06 3.10 22.09
CA PRO A 394 2.26 3.58 22.79
C PRO A 394 3.45 2.71 22.41
N ALA A 395 4.64 3.31 22.27
CA ALA A 395 5.88 2.55 22.09
C ALA A 395 6.25 1.76 23.36
N ASN A 396 5.95 2.34 24.52
CA ASN A 396 6.29 1.81 25.83
C ASN A 396 5.19 2.15 26.85
N LEU A 397 4.97 1.29 27.84
CA LEU A 397 4.02 1.50 28.95
C LEU A 397 4.70 1.31 30.31
N GLN A 398 4.12 1.87 31.37
CA GLN A 398 4.52 1.54 32.74
C GLN A 398 3.76 0.28 33.19
N VAL A 399 4.50 -0.73 33.64
CA VAL A 399 3.97 -2.00 34.17
C VAL A 399 4.68 -2.31 35.48
N ALA A 400 3.94 -2.45 36.58
CA ALA A 400 4.49 -2.75 37.91
C ALA A 400 5.70 -1.88 38.31
N GLY A 401 5.62 -0.56 38.07
CA GLY A 401 6.65 0.40 38.46
C GLY A 401 7.92 0.39 37.61
N SER A 402 7.88 -0.19 36.41
CA SER A 402 8.94 0.05 35.42
C SER A 402 8.36 0.14 34.02
N THR A 403 9.14 0.72 33.11
CA THR A 403 8.78 0.75 31.69
C THR A 403 8.70 -0.70 31.14
N ALA A 404 7.95 -0.89 30.06
CA ALA A 404 7.88 -2.12 29.28
C ALA A 404 7.65 -1.74 27.81
N GLY A 405 8.43 -2.31 26.90
CA GLY A 405 8.21 -2.13 25.46
C GLY A 405 6.89 -2.75 25.00
N LEU A 406 6.27 -2.18 23.96
CA LEU A 406 4.98 -2.62 23.42
C LEU A 406 4.95 -4.13 23.09
N GLY A 407 6.04 -4.68 22.55
CA GLY A 407 6.15 -6.12 22.28
C GLY A 407 6.03 -7.00 23.54
N SER A 408 6.62 -6.58 24.65
CA SER A 408 6.52 -7.31 25.92
C SER A 408 5.09 -7.26 26.47
N VAL A 409 4.42 -6.11 26.32
CA VAL A 409 3.00 -5.96 26.70
C VAL A 409 2.09 -6.78 25.80
N TYR A 410 2.37 -6.85 24.50
CA TYR A 410 1.69 -7.73 23.55
C TYR A 410 1.70 -9.18 24.01
N HIS A 411 2.89 -9.69 24.35
CA HIS A 411 3.05 -11.05 24.86
C HIS A 411 2.37 -11.25 26.24
N LEU A 412 2.49 -10.28 27.15
CA LEU A 412 1.83 -10.34 28.47
C LEU A 412 0.31 -10.48 28.32
N LEU A 413 -0.31 -9.67 27.47
CA LEU A 413 -1.76 -9.70 27.26
C LEU A 413 -2.22 -10.97 26.56
N ALA A 414 -1.48 -11.45 25.54
CA ALA A 414 -1.75 -12.72 24.88
C ALA A 414 -1.73 -13.89 25.88
N ARG A 415 -0.69 -13.97 26.71
CA ARG A 415 -0.57 -15.03 27.73
C ARG A 415 -1.62 -14.94 28.82
N SER A 416 -1.94 -13.72 29.26
CA SER A 416 -3.02 -13.47 30.22
C SER A 416 -4.34 -14.00 29.67
N TYR A 417 -4.64 -13.72 28.41
CA TYR A 417 -5.83 -14.20 27.73
C TYR A 417 -5.89 -15.73 27.65
N LEU A 418 -4.78 -16.39 27.29
CA LEU A 418 -4.71 -17.86 27.26
C LEU A 418 -4.93 -18.49 28.64
N SER A 419 -4.34 -17.92 29.69
CA SER A 419 -4.51 -18.44 31.05
C SER A 419 -5.97 -18.33 31.50
N VAL A 420 -6.62 -17.18 31.28
CA VAL A 420 -8.05 -17.02 31.60
C VAL A 420 -8.92 -17.99 30.78
N CYS A 421 -8.62 -18.18 29.49
CA CYS A 421 -9.36 -19.14 28.65
C CYS A 421 -9.24 -20.59 29.17
N LYS A 422 -8.06 -20.97 29.67
CA LYS A 422 -7.77 -22.33 30.12
C LYS A 422 -8.31 -22.62 31.51
N ASP A 423 -8.10 -21.69 32.44
CA ASP A 423 -8.30 -21.92 33.87
C ASP A 423 -9.63 -21.32 34.37
N GLY A 424 -10.27 -20.44 33.57
CA GLY A 424 -11.51 -19.77 33.94
C GLY A 424 -11.35 -18.79 35.11
N ALA A 425 -10.12 -18.48 35.49
CA ALA A 425 -9.76 -17.64 36.63
C ALA A 425 -8.61 -16.70 36.27
N ALA A 426 -8.48 -15.60 37.04
CA ALA A 426 -7.34 -14.71 36.93
C ALA A 426 -6.06 -15.43 37.40
N PRO A 427 -4.96 -15.36 36.64
CA PRO A 427 -3.66 -15.89 37.07
C PRO A 427 -3.12 -15.10 38.27
N GLU A 428 -2.54 -15.81 39.26
CA GLU A 428 -1.91 -15.15 40.42
C GLU A 428 -0.70 -14.30 40.02
N THR A 429 0.17 -14.89 39.21
CA THR A 429 1.37 -14.25 38.65
C THR A 429 1.59 -14.65 37.20
N LEU A 430 2.17 -13.72 36.43
CA LEU A 430 2.59 -13.92 35.05
C LEU A 430 3.97 -13.33 34.84
N ASP A 431 4.81 -14.01 34.08
CA ASP A 431 6.11 -13.51 33.69
C ASP A 431 5.96 -12.44 32.59
N LEU A 432 6.38 -11.22 32.92
CA LEU A 432 6.70 -10.20 31.94
C LEU A 432 8.05 -10.58 31.31
N TRP A 433 7.97 -11.22 30.14
CA TRP A 433 9.14 -11.66 29.39
C TRP A 433 9.57 -10.66 28.31
N ARG A 434 10.82 -10.76 27.87
CA ARG A 434 11.37 -9.96 26.77
C ARG A 434 10.80 -10.41 25.43
N PHE A 435 10.39 -9.49 24.58
CA PHE A 435 9.77 -9.83 23.30
C PHE A 435 10.27 -8.97 22.14
N ASP A 436 10.00 -9.42 20.92
CA ASP A 436 10.29 -8.64 19.72
C ASP A 436 9.53 -7.31 19.76
N ARG A 437 10.21 -6.22 19.42
CA ARG A 437 9.68 -4.84 19.57
C ARG A 437 8.56 -4.51 18.58
N GLN A 438 8.49 -5.27 17.50
CA GLN A 438 7.66 -5.03 16.33
C GLN A 438 7.67 -6.30 15.47
N PRO A 439 6.76 -6.41 14.48
CA PRO A 439 6.85 -7.46 13.49
C PRO A 439 8.20 -7.46 12.77
N ARG A 440 8.78 -8.66 12.56
CA ARG A 440 10.11 -8.81 11.94
C ARG A 440 10.18 -8.21 10.53
N ILE A 441 9.08 -8.34 9.77
CA ILE A 441 8.95 -7.79 8.41
C ILE A 441 9.07 -6.26 8.38
N GLY A 442 8.86 -5.57 9.51
CA GLY A 442 8.96 -4.12 9.60
C GLY A 442 10.33 -3.59 9.18
N VAL A 443 11.42 -4.32 9.43
CA VAL A 443 12.75 -3.89 8.98
C VAL A 443 12.82 -3.82 7.45
N SER A 444 12.28 -4.81 6.76
CA SER A 444 12.27 -4.84 5.29
C SER A 444 11.37 -3.77 4.70
N ILE A 445 10.14 -3.64 5.21
CA ILE A 445 9.21 -2.59 4.75
C ILE A 445 9.79 -1.19 5.01
N GLY A 446 10.41 -0.97 6.18
CA GLY A 446 11.09 0.28 6.48
C GLY A 446 12.22 0.60 5.49
N LYS A 447 13.00 -0.41 5.07
CA LYS A 447 14.07 -0.22 4.08
C LYS A 447 13.52 0.24 2.73
N GLN A 448 12.41 -0.33 2.27
CA GLN A 448 11.80 0.11 1.01
C GLN A 448 11.40 1.59 1.03
N TYR A 449 10.85 2.08 2.14
CA TYR A 449 10.61 3.52 2.31
C TYR A 449 11.90 4.35 2.32
N ALA A 450 13.02 3.79 2.77
CA ALA A 450 14.32 4.45 2.77
C ALA A 450 15.02 4.42 1.40
N ASP A 451 14.65 3.51 0.49
CA ASP A 451 15.19 3.44 -0.86
C ASP A 451 14.86 4.71 -1.69
N LEU A 452 13.98 5.59 -1.18
CA LEU A 452 13.85 6.97 -1.64
C LEU A 452 15.22 7.64 -1.81
N ALA A 453 16.18 7.40 -0.91
CA ALA A 453 17.52 7.99 -0.99
C ALA A 453 18.30 7.62 -2.27
N GLU A 454 17.93 6.51 -2.91
CA GLU A 454 18.52 6.02 -4.16
C GLU A 454 17.71 6.43 -5.39
N SER A 455 16.56 7.09 -5.20
CA SER A 455 15.72 7.58 -6.29
C SER A 455 16.46 8.65 -7.09
N GLN A 456 16.46 8.51 -8.41
CA GLN A 456 17.09 9.48 -9.32
C GLN A 456 16.34 10.82 -9.37
N LEU A 457 15.13 10.84 -8.79
CA LEU A 457 14.22 11.97 -8.82
C LEU A 457 14.28 12.81 -7.54
N VAL A 458 15.18 12.50 -6.61
CA VAL A 458 15.36 13.26 -5.36
C VAL A 458 16.79 13.79 -5.21
N PRO A 459 17.04 14.79 -4.34
CA PRO A 459 18.39 15.26 -4.07
C PRO A 459 19.29 14.15 -3.50
N PRO A 460 20.60 14.15 -3.79
CA PRO A 460 21.52 13.21 -3.15
C PRO A 460 21.67 13.51 -1.65
N ASN A 461 22.01 12.47 -0.86
CA ASN A 461 22.26 12.55 0.59
C ASN A 461 21.03 12.98 1.43
N LEU A 462 19.83 12.57 1.04
CA LEU A 462 18.64 12.77 1.87
C LEU A 462 18.69 11.95 3.16
N ASP A 463 18.26 12.55 4.26
CA ASP A 463 18.00 11.83 5.51
C ASP A 463 16.61 11.19 5.48
N VAL A 464 16.58 9.91 5.15
CA VAL A 464 15.37 9.07 5.08
C VAL A 464 15.11 8.29 6.38
N SER A 465 15.82 8.61 7.47
CA SER A 465 15.69 7.87 8.74
C SER A 465 14.28 7.92 9.34
N SER A 466 13.57 9.03 9.10
CA SER A 466 12.16 9.20 9.50
C SER A 466 11.24 8.25 8.74
N LEU A 467 11.35 8.17 7.42
CA LEU A 467 10.60 7.25 6.56
C LEU A 467 10.86 5.79 6.94
N TYR A 468 12.13 5.41 7.13
CA TYR A 468 12.51 4.08 7.61
C TYR A 468 11.79 3.74 8.91
N ARG A 469 11.89 4.62 9.90
CA ARG A 469 11.30 4.40 11.23
C ARG A 469 9.78 4.31 11.14
N GLN A 470 9.15 5.26 10.47
CA GLN A 470 7.69 5.36 10.37
C GLN A 470 7.11 4.15 9.62
N GLY A 471 7.63 3.82 8.44
CA GLY A 471 7.18 2.67 7.66
C GLY A 471 7.34 1.33 8.42
N LYS A 472 8.46 1.19 9.12
CA LYS A 472 8.74 0.05 9.98
C LYS A 472 7.73 -0.07 11.12
N LEU A 473 7.48 1.00 11.87
CA LEU A 473 6.62 0.95 13.07
C LEU A 473 5.14 0.77 12.71
N GLN A 474 4.70 1.24 11.55
CA GLN A 474 3.32 1.02 11.11
C GLN A 474 3.02 -0.42 10.69
N THR A 475 4.01 -1.32 10.65
CA THR A 475 3.75 -2.76 10.46
C THR A 475 2.94 -3.42 11.58
N TRP A 476 2.81 -2.76 12.73
CA TRP A 476 1.81 -3.14 13.76
C TRP A 476 0.38 -3.17 13.22
N THR A 477 0.09 -2.40 12.16
CA THR A 477 -1.22 -2.37 11.50
C THR A 477 -1.29 -3.26 10.26
N LEU A 478 -0.20 -3.94 9.92
CA LEU A 478 -0.15 -4.82 8.76
C LEU A 478 -1.01 -6.06 9.01
N ALA A 479 -1.98 -6.27 8.15
CA ALA A 479 -2.78 -7.48 8.10
C ALA A 479 -3.00 -7.88 6.64
N PRO A 480 -3.37 -9.13 6.36
CA PRO A 480 -3.65 -9.53 5.00
C PRO A 480 -5.13 -9.29 4.64
N CYS A 481 -5.40 -9.30 3.34
CA CYS A 481 -6.75 -9.22 2.78
C CYS A 481 -7.08 -10.49 2.01
N TRP A 482 -8.26 -11.05 2.23
CA TRP A 482 -8.85 -12.03 1.32
C TRP A 482 -10.36 -11.85 1.32
N GLN A 483 -10.99 -12.44 0.32
CA GLN A 483 -12.43 -12.51 0.21
C GLN A 483 -13.01 -13.03 1.53
N ALA A 484 -13.91 -12.26 2.15
CA ALA A 484 -14.63 -12.74 3.33
C ALA A 484 -15.22 -14.11 2.97
N ARG A 485 -14.91 -15.14 3.76
CA ARG A 485 -15.63 -16.40 3.63
C ARG A 485 -17.11 -16.05 3.78
N ALA A 486 -17.94 -16.44 2.82
CA ALA A 486 -19.38 -16.37 3.02
C ALA A 486 -19.65 -17.10 4.34
N GLY A 487 -20.16 -16.32 5.32
CA GLY A 487 -20.44 -16.80 6.67
C GLY A 487 -21.47 -17.92 6.67
#